data_AF-A0A956FPU4-F1
#
_entry.id   AF-A0A956FPU4-F1
#
_cell.length_a   1.000
_cell.length_b   1.000
_cell.length_c   1.000
_cell.angle_alpha   90.00
_cell.angle_beta   90.00
_cell.angle_gamma   90.00
#
_symmetry.space_group_name_H-M   'P 1'
#
loop_
_entity.id
_entity.type
_entity.pdbx_description
1 polymer ?
#
loop_
_entity_poly.entity_id
_entity_poly.type
_entity_poly.pdbx_seq_one_letter_code
_entity_poly.pdbx_strand_id
1 'polypeptide(L)'
;ALALARRHLHDDALARRCVERSGGNPLFLLSLVRDLEPTGGSVPASVDSLVAARLDRLDAEAVATVQAASVLGRRFGVDALGHLVVGAHGHLATLIAAELLEPDAEAYLFRHDLVRDAVYGALLPDAKAALHRRAASWYRDRDPLMVARHLDGARDPDAAAAYLEAAR
;
A
#
# COMPACT_ATOMS: atom_id res chain seq x y z
N ALA A 1 8.31 -8.83 21.31
CA ALA A 1 7.42 -9.55 20.36
C ALA A 1 6.62 -10.67 21.04
N LEU A 2 7.23 -11.71 21.62
CA LEU A 2 6.49 -12.84 22.21
C LEU A 2 5.52 -12.46 23.35
N ALA A 3 5.91 -11.52 24.22
CA ALA A 3 5.01 -10.98 25.24
C ALA A 3 3.79 -10.26 24.63
N LEU A 4 3.94 -9.63 23.46
CA LEU A 4 2.84 -8.98 22.75
C LEU A 4 1.90 -10.02 22.12
N ALA A 5 2.45 -11.06 21.49
CA ALA A 5 1.67 -12.16 20.91
C ALA A 5 0.80 -12.88 21.97
N ARG A 6 1.41 -13.19 23.13
CA ARG A 6 0.75 -13.87 24.26
C ARG A 6 -0.38 -13.06 24.92
N ARG A 7 -0.43 -11.74 24.70
CA ARG A 7 -1.56 -10.90 25.18
C ARG A 7 -2.83 -11.10 24.36
N HIS A 8 -2.70 -11.61 23.15
CA HIS A 8 -3.81 -11.74 22.20
C HIS A 8 -4.09 -13.19 21.80
N LEU A 9 -3.11 -14.09 21.95
CA LEU A 9 -3.26 -15.50 21.61
C LEU A 9 -3.08 -16.35 22.87
N HIS A 10 -4.05 -17.22 23.14
CA HIS A 10 -3.99 -18.18 24.24
C HIS A 10 -3.17 -19.43 23.91
N ASP A 11 -2.96 -19.72 22.61
CA ASP A 11 -2.09 -20.81 22.13
C ASP A 11 -0.63 -20.34 21.99
N ASP A 12 0.26 -20.92 22.81
CA ASP A 12 1.69 -20.55 22.83
C ASP A 12 2.43 -20.99 21.55
N ALA A 13 2.01 -22.06 20.89
CA ALA A 13 2.59 -22.49 19.62
C ALA A 13 2.22 -21.51 18.50
N LEU A 14 0.97 -21.05 18.49
CA LEU A 14 0.48 -20.03 17.55
C LEU A 14 1.16 -18.68 17.79
N ALA A 15 1.33 -18.28 19.06
CA ALA A 15 2.03 -17.06 19.44
C ALA A 15 3.49 -17.05 18.96
N ARG A 16 4.21 -18.18 19.12
CA ARG A 16 5.58 -18.32 18.63
C ARG A 16 5.65 -18.26 17.11
N ARG A 17 4.74 -18.95 16.39
CA ARG A 17 4.65 -18.87 14.93
C ARG A 17 4.41 -17.43 14.44
N CYS A 18 3.52 -16.68 15.09
CA CYS A 18 3.30 -15.28 14.73
C CYS A 18 4.52 -14.40 14.96
N VAL A 19 5.27 -14.62 16.05
CA VAL A 19 6.51 -13.88 16.32
C VAL A 19 7.58 -14.19 15.28
N GLU A 20 7.78 -15.46 14.97
CA GLU A 20 8.74 -15.91 13.97
C GLU A 20 8.40 -15.35 12.59
N ARG A 21 7.13 -15.46 12.17
CA ARG A 21 6.66 -14.90 10.89
C ARG A 21 6.68 -13.39 10.83
N SER A 22 6.48 -12.72 11.97
CA SER A 22 6.58 -11.27 12.03
C SER A 22 8.00 -10.75 11.76
N GLY A 23 9.03 -11.61 11.79
CA GLY A 23 10.43 -11.18 11.73
C GLY A 23 10.80 -10.24 12.88
N GLY A 24 10.09 -10.34 14.01
CA GLY A 24 10.21 -9.42 15.13
C GLY A 24 9.49 -8.07 14.96
N ASN A 25 8.84 -7.81 13.82
CA ASN A 25 8.09 -6.58 13.58
C ASN A 25 6.79 -6.57 14.42
N PRO A 26 6.67 -5.73 15.46
CA PRO A 26 5.52 -5.74 16.35
C PRO A 26 4.19 -5.39 15.66
N LEU A 27 4.24 -4.61 14.57
CA LEU A 27 3.05 -4.21 13.81
C LEU A 27 2.55 -5.33 12.92
N PHE A 28 3.47 -6.03 12.25
CA PHE A 28 3.10 -7.21 11.47
C PHE A 28 2.60 -8.32 12.38
N LEU A 29 3.20 -8.49 13.56
CA LEU A 29 2.70 -9.39 14.59
C LEU A 29 1.23 -9.13 14.97
N LEU A 30 0.84 -7.86 15.16
CA LEU A 30 -0.55 -7.51 15.48
C LEU A 30 -1.50 -7.77 14.31
N SER A 31 -1.05 -7.59 13.07
CA SER A 31 -1.84 -7.90 11.87
C SER A 31 -2.04 -9.41 11.73
N LEU A 32 -0.98 -10.21 11.90
CA LEU A 32 -1.04 -11.67 11.93
C LEU A 32 -2.02 -12.18 12.99
N VAL A 33 -1.98 -11.59 14.20
CA VAL A 33 -2.90 -11.93 15.29
C VAL A 33 -4.37 -11.70 14.93
N ARG A 34 -4.70 -10.60 14.24
CA ARG A 34 -6.08 -10.29 13.85
C ARG A 34 -6.57 -11.15 12.69
N ASP A 35 -5.68 -11.46 11.75
CA ASP A 35 -5.99 -12.28 10.57
C ASP A 35 -5.96 -13.80 10.84
N LEU A 36 -5.82 -14.22 12.11
CA LEU A 36 -5.92 -15.64 12.51
C LEU A 36 -7.36 -16.14 12.62
N GLU A 37 -8.30 -15.28 13.03
CA GLU A 37 -9.72 -15.60 13.17
C GLU A 37 -10.37 -15.99 11.82
N PRO A 38 -10.17 -15.24 10.71
CA PRO A 38 -10.77 -15.59 9.42
C PRO A 38 -10.11 -16.78 8.72
N THR A 39 -8.88 -17.15 9.10
CA THR A 39 -8.06 -18.15 8.38
C THR A 39 -8.03 -19.52 9.06
N GLY A 40 -8.82 -19.73 10.12
CA GLY A 40 -8.82 -20.98 10.89
C GLY A 40 -7.48 -21.29 11.55
N GLY A 41 -6.70 -20.26 11.94
CA GLY A 41 -5.40 -20.45 12.60
C GLY A 41 -4.19 -20.56 11.66
N SER A 42 -4.35 -20.26 10.37
CA SER A 42 -3.24 -20.17 9.42
C SER A 42 -2.52 -18.82 9.53
N VAL A 43 -1.25 -18.84 9.96
CA VAL A 43 -0.42 -17.63 10.04
C VAL A 43 0.16 -17.33 8.64
N PRO A 44 -0.12 -16.16 8.03
CA PRO A 44 0.51 -15.75 6.78
C PRO A 44 2.03 -15.85 6.82
N ALA A 45 2.62 -16.29 5.70
CA ALA A 45 4.06 -16.56 5.60
C ALA A 45 4.91 -15.28 5.54
N SER A 46 4.33 -14.17 5.06
CA SER A 46 4.93 -12.84 4.89
C SER A 46 3.86 -11.74 4.79
N VAL A 47 4.28 -10.46 4.89
CA VAL A 47 3.38 -9.31 4.63
C VAL A 47 2.77 -9.41 3.23
N ASP A 48 3.57 -9.80 2.22
CA ASP A 48 3.08 -9.95 0.85
C ASP A 48 1.94 -10.97 0.75
N SER A 49 2.06 -12.12 1.44
CA SER A 49 1.00 -13.14 1.46
C SER A 49 -0.27 -12.65 2.18
N LEU A 50 -0.11 -11.83 3.21
CA LEU A 50 -1.24 -11.24 3.92
C LEU A 50 -1.97 -10.22 3.05
N VAL A 51 -1.21 -9.34 2.39
CA VAL A 51 -1.76 -8.35 1.48
C VAL A 51 -2.42 -9.03 0.29
N ALA A 52 -1.79 -10.05 -0.32
CA ALA A 52 -2.39 -10.84 -1.39
C ALA A 52 -3.74 -11.42 -0.98
N ALA A 53 -3.82 -12.07 0.19
CA ALA A 53 -5.09 -12.62 0.70
C ALA A 53 -6.18 -11.56 0.92
N ARG A 54 -5.79 -10.32 1.27
CA ARG A 54 -6.73 -9.18 1.37
C ARG A 54 -7.19 -8.71 0.00
N LEU A 55 -6.28 -8.63 -0.98
CA LEU A 55 -6.58 -8.24 -2.36
C LEU A 55 -7.47 -9.27 -3.06
N ASP A 56 -7.30 -10.58 -2.80
CA ASP A 56 -8.11 -11.66 -3.38
C ASP A 56 -9.60 -11.59 -3.03
N ARG A 57 -9.96 -10.81 -2.00
CA ARG A 57 -11.36 -10.58 -1.57
C ARG A 57 -11.97 -9.31 -2.16
N LEU A 58 -11.20 -8.54 -2.92
CA LEU A 58 -11.63 -7.29 -3.53
C LEU A 58 -12.03 -7.51 -4.99
N ASP A 59 -12.94 -6.68 -5.48
CA ASP A 59 -13.19 -6.59 -6.92
C ASP A 59 -12.00 -5.94 -7.65
N ALA A 60 -11.96 -6.11 -8.97
CA ALA A 60 -10.86 -5.62 -9.79
C ALA A 60 -10.68 -4.09 -9.72
N GLU A 61 -11.77 -3.34 -9.52
CA GLU A 61 -11.74 -1.88 -9.48
C GLU A 61 -11.15 -1.36 -8.15
N ALA A 62 -11.47 -2.01 -7.04
CA ALA A 62 -10.86 -1.77 -5.73
C ALA A 62 -9.37 -2.16 -5.73
N VAL A 63 -9.00 -3.28 -6.36
CA VAL A 63 -7.59 -3.68 -6.54
C VAL A 63 -6.84 -2.62 -7.36
N ALA A 64 -7.38 -2.19 -8.50
CA ALA A 64 -6.78 -1.14 -9.32
C ALA A 64 -6.64 0.18 -8.54
N THR A 65 -7.64 0.52 -7.72
CA THR A 65 -7.62 1.72 -6.87
C THR A 65 -6.50 1.69 -5.85
N VAL A 66 -6.34 0.61 -5.08
CA VAL A 66 -5.27 0.53 -4.08
C VAL A 66 -3.87 0.41 -4.70
N GLN A 67 -3.77 -0.22 -5.87
CA GLN A 67 -2.53 -0.24 -6.65
C GLN A 67 -2.13 1.16 -7.11
N ALA A 68 -3.07 1.95 -7.64
CA ALA A 68 -2.82 3.35 -8.00
C ALA A 68 -2.45 4.20 -6.80
N ALA A 69 -3.14 4.04 -5.67
CA ALA A 69 -2.80 4.70 -4.42
C ALA A 69 -1.35 4.39 -3.99
N SER A 70 -0.89 3.15 -4.15
CA SER A 70 0.47 2.75 -3.79
C SER A 70 1.55 3.52 -4.57
N VAL A 71 1.24 3.98 -5.79
CA VAL A 71 2.15 4.80 -6.61
C VAL A 71 2.26 6.22 -6.07
N LEU A 72 1.16 6.81 -5.57
CA LEU A 72 1.14 8.16 -5.00
C LEU A 72 1.90 8.26 -3.67
N GLY A 73 2.10 7.11 -3.00
CA GLY A 73 2.90 7.00 -1.78
C GLY A 73 2.08 6.63 -0.56
N ARG A 74 2.66 6.80 0.62
CA ARG A 74 2.03 6.43 1.90
C ARG A 74 0.77 7.26 2.19
N ARG A 75 0.85 8.58 1.94
CA ARG A 75 -0.25 9.55 2.09
C ARG A 75 -0.61 10.11 0.73
N PHE A 76 -1.90 10.15 0.40
CA PHE A 76 -2.35 10.67 -0.88
C PHE A 76 -3.71 11.36 -0.76
N GLY A 77 -3.91 12.37 -1.62
CA GLY A 77 -5.18 13.08 -1.74
C GLY A 77 -6.15 12.35 -2.66
N VAL A 78 -7.44 12.57 -2.45
CA VAL A 78 -8.50 11.88 -3.20
C VAL A 78 -8.54 12.30 -4.68
N ASP A 79 -8.27 13.58 -4.97
CA ASP A 79 -8.25 14.11 -6.34
C ASP A 79 -7.10 13.52 -7.17
N ALA A 80 -5.93 13.39 -6.55
CA ALA A 80 -4.77 12.76 -7.19
C ALA A 80 -5.07 11.31 -7.54
N LEU A 81 -5.70 10.57 -6.62
CA LEU A 81 -6.11 9.19 -6.87
C LEU A 81 -7.17 9.10 -7.98
N GLY A 82 -8.16 10.00 -7.98
CA GLY A 82 -9.18 10.08 -9.04
C GLY A 82 -8.60 10.37 -10.43
N HIS A 83 -7.48 11.10 -10.50
CA HIS A 83 -6.75 11.31 -11.76
C HIS A 83 -6.09 10.02 -12.27
N LEU A 84 -5.62 9.15 -11.36
CA LEU A 84 -4.99 7.88 -11.70
C LEU A 84 -5.99 6.74 -11.93
N VAL A 85 -7.20 6.78 -11.38
CA VAL A 85 -8.22 5.76 -11.63
C VAL A 85 -9.60 6.42 -11.58
N VAL A 86 -10.33 6.36 -12.70
CA VAL A 86 -11.71 6.84 -12.75
C VAL A 86 -12.57 5.97 -11.82
N GLY A 87 -13.41 6.60 -11.02
CA GLY A 87 -14.27 5.88 -10.07
C GLY A 87 -13.61 5.47 -8.75
N ALA A 88 -12.31 5.74 -8.56
CA ALA A 88 -11.56 5.35 -7.35
C ALA A 88 -12.24 5.69 -6.01
N HIS A 89 -12.92 6.83 -5.96
CA HIS A 89 -13.67 7.31 -4.80
C HIS A 89 -14.68 6.27 -4.27
N GLY A 90 -15.32 5.51 -5.17
CA GLY A 90 -16.32 4.50 -4.82
C GLY A 90 -15.75 3.32 -4.04
N HIS A 91 -14.44 3.09 -4.07
CA HIS A 91 -13.80 1.93 -3.44
C HIS A 91 -13.10 2.26 -2.12
N LEU A 92 -12.99 3.53 -1.72
CA LEU A 92 -12.25 3.94 -0.51
C LEU A 92 -12.83 3.30 0.76
N ALA A 93 -14.16 3.23 0.89
CA ALA A 93 -14.81 2.58 2.01
C ALA A 93 -14.46 1.07 2.08
N THR A 94 -14.47 0.40 0.94
CA THR A 94 -14.08 -1.02 0.81
C THR A 94 -12.62 -1.24 1.21
N LEU A 95 -11.71 -0.37 0.76
CA LEU A 95 -10.28 -0.46 1.08
C LEU A 95 -9.96 -0.18 2.56
N ILE A 96 -10.75 0.67 3.21
CA ILE A 96 -10.69 0.89 4.66
C ILE A 96 -11.21 -0.32 5.42
N ALA A 97 -12.35 -0.89 4.99
CA ALA A 97 -12.90 -2.12 5.58
C ALA A 97 -11.96 -3.32 5.42
N ALA A 98 -11.18 -3.37 4.34
CA ALA A 98 -10.13 -4.36 4.12
C ALA A 98 -8.82 -4.09 4.90
N GLU A 99 -8.81 -3.07 5.78
CA GLU A 99 -7.66 -2.62 6.57
C GLU A 99 -6.41 -2.25 5.76
N LEU A 100 -6.56 -1.88 4.49
CA LEU A 100 -5.45 -1.44 3.64
C LEU A 100 -5.18 0.06 3.82
N LEU A 101 -6.25 0.83 3.95
CA LEU A 101 -6.22 2.29 4.10
C LEU A 101 -6.86 2.75 5.42
N GLU A 102 -6.54 3.98 5.80
CA GLU A 102 -7.22 4.73 6.87
C GLU A 102 -7.38 6.21 6.48
N PRO A 103 -8.46 6.89 6.92
CA PRO A 103 -8.67 8.30 6.67
C PRO A 103 -7.66 9.17 7.45
N ASP A 104 -7.23 10.28 6.85
CA ASP A 104 -6.24 11.19 7.41
C ASP A 104 -6.58 12.65 7.05
N ALA A 105 -7.49 13.24 7.82
CA ALA A 105 -8.09 14.55 7.55
C ALA A 105 -8.65 14.64 6.11
N GLU A 106 -8.01 15.43 5.24
CA GLU A 106 -8.39 15.61 3.83
C GLU A 106 -7.69 14.60 2.88
N ALA A 107 -7.03 13.59 3.43
CA ALA A 107 -6.26 12.60 2.70
C ALA A 107 -6.59 11.17 3.18
N TYR A 108 -5.92 10.21 2.55
CA TYR A 108 -5.89 8.82 2.98
C TYR A 108 -4.46 8.36 3.17
N LEU A 109 -4.28 7.42 4.09
CA LEU A 109 -3.01 6.77 4.38
C LEU A 109 -3.12 5.28 4.12
N PHE A 110 -2.04 4.68 3.65
CA PHE A 110 -1.82 3.26 3.92
C PHE A 110 -1.64 3.06 5.42
N ARG A 111 -2.38 2.10 5.96
CA ARG A 111 -2.31 1.76 7.39
C ARG A 111 -0.86 1.45 7.81
N HIS A 112 -0.08 0.84 6.91
CA HIS A 112 1.34 0.54 7.12
C HIS A 112 2.16 0.68 5.83
N ASP A 113 3.42 1.10 5.96
CA ASP A 113 4.36 1.25 4.83
C ASP A 113 4.60 -0.08 4.12
N LEU A 114 4.72 -1.18 4.89
CA LEU A 114 4.90 -2.51 4.34
C LEU A 114 3.68 -2.98 3.53
N VAL A 115 2.47 -2.53 3.86
CA VAL A 115 1.26 -2.83 3.06
C VAL A 115 1.34 -2.09 1.73
N ARG A 116 1.70 -0.79 1.77
CA ARG A 116 1.93 0.00 0.56
C ARG A 116 3.00 -0.66 -0.33
N ASP A 117 4.11 -1.08 0.26
CA ASP A 117 5.23 -1.67 -0.46
C ASP A 117 4.88 -3.03 -1.06
N ALA A 118 4.09 -3.86 -0.36
CA ALA A 118 3.59 -5.11 -0.91
C ALA A 118 2.64 -4.88 -2.10
N VAL A 119 1.68 -3.95 -1.97
CA VAL A 119 0.76 -3.59 -3.07
C VAL A 119 1.53 -3.02 -4.27
N TYR A 120 2.45 -2.08 -4.02
CA TYR A 120 3.31 -1.51 -5.05
C TYR A 120 4.21 -2.58 -5.67
N GLY A 121 4.79 -3.45 -4.86
CA GLY A 121 5.66 -4.55 -5.28
C GLY A 121 4.99 -5.48 -6.28
N ALA A 122 3.71 -5.80 -6.05
CA ALA A 122 2.89 -6.68 -6.89
C ALA A 122 2.56 -6.12 -8.29
N LEU A 123 2.70 -4.81 -8.51
CA LEU A 123 2.47 -4.22 -9.83
C LEU A 123 3.54 -4.67 -10.84
N LEU A 124 3.08 -5.05 -12.04
CA LEU A 124 3.96 -5.32 -13.19
C LEU A 124 4.75 -4.05 -13.60
N PRO A 125 5.97 -4.19 -14.13
CA PRO A 125 6.80 -3.04 -14.51
C PRO A 125 6.09 -2.01 -15.41
N ASP A 126 5.37 -2.48 -16.44
CA ASP A 126 4.68 -1.60 -17.37
C ASP A 126 3.49 -0.87 -16.72
N ALA A 127 2.77 -1.56 -15.82
CA ALA A 127 1.68 -0.97 -15.06
C ALA A 127 2.20 0.10 -14.07
N LYS A 128 3.33 -0.16 -13.39
CA LYS A 128 4.02 0.84 -12.57
C LYS A 128 4.34 2.07 -13.42
N ALA A 129 4.99 1.88 -14.56
CA ALA A 129 5.40 2.98 -15.42
C ALA A 129 4.21 3.80 -15.94
N ALA A 130 3.11 3.14 -16.32
CA ALA A 130 1.89 3.82 -16.76
C ALA A 130 1.25 4.67 -15.65
N LEU A 131 1.12 4.12 -14.43
CA LEU A 131 0.58 4.87 -13.29
C LEU A 131 1.49 6.04 -12.88
N HIS A 132 2.80 5.83 -12.89
CA HIS A 132 3.79 6.87 -12.63
C HIS A 132 3.71 8.01 -13.65
N ARG A 133 3.60 7.73 -14.95
CA ARG A 133 3.39 8.78 -15.97
C ARG A 133 2.11 9.60 -15.74
N ARG A 134 1.01 8.94 -15.35
CA ARG A 134 -0.24 9.62 -15.02
C ARG A 134 -0.11 10.49 -13.77
N ALA A 135 0.61 10.01 -12.76
CA ALA A 135 0.93 10.82 -11.58
C ALA A 135 1.82 12.03 -11.93
N ALA A 136 2.84 11.86 -12.76
CA ALA A 136 3.65 12.98 -13.24
C ALA A 136 2.79 14.04 -13.97
N SER A 137 1.82 13.61 -14.78
CA SER A 137 0.85 14.51 -15.42
C SER A 137 -0.01 15.27 -14.40
N TRP A 138 -0.44 14.63 -13.32
CA TRP A 138 -1.18 15.30 -12.25
C TRP A 138 -0.38 16.42 -11.60
N TYR A 139 0.90 16.16 -11.32
CA TYR A 139 1.77 17.09 -10.58
C TYR A 139 2.41 18.20 -11.43
N ARG A 140 2.27 18.18 -12.76
CA ARG A 140 2.95 19.11 -13.70
C ARG A 140 2.88 20.58 -13.30
N ASP A 141 1.70 21.05 -12.92
CA ASP A 141 1.46 22.46 -12.56
C ASP A 141 1.31 22.66 -11.04
N ARG A 142 1.70 21.66 -10.24
CA ARG A 142 1.44 21.62 -8.80
C ARG A 142 2.72 21.47 -7.98
N ASP A 143 3.60 20.56 -8.39
CA ASP A 143 4.81 20.21 -7.63
C ASP A 143 5.90 19.64 -8.57
N PRO A 144 6.91 20.46 -8.96
CA PRO A 144 7.99 20.03 -9.84
C PRO A 144 8.79 18.83 -9.31
N LEU A 145 8.97 18.73 -7.98
CA LEU A 145 9.69 17.61 -7.39
C LEU A 145 8.91 16.31 -7.53
N MET A 146 7.58 16.35 -7.36
CA MET A 146 6.73 15.17 -7.56
C MET A 146 6.66 14.77 -9.03
N VAL A 147 6.69 15.72 -9.97
CA VAL A 147 6.85 15.40 -11.41
C VAL A 147 8.12 14.59 -11.63
N ALA A 148 9.26 15.08 -11.15
CA ALA A 148 10.55 14.40 -11.32
C ALA A 148 10.55 12.99 -10.70
N ARG A 149 10.06 12.85 -9.46
CA ARG A 149 9.92 11.54 -8.78
C ARG A 149 9.06 10.56 -9.55
N HIS A 150 7.95 11.02 -10.13
CA HIS A 150 7.07 10.14 -10.89
C HIS A 150 7.62 9.81 -12.28
N LEU A 151 8.33 10.72 -12.94
CA LEU A 151 9.06 10.39 -14.17
C LEU A 151 10.15 9.34 -13.90
N ASP A 152 10.89 9.48 -12.80
CA ASP A 152 11.90 8.50 -12.37
C ASP A 152 11.28 7.13 -12.09
N GLY A 153 10.16 7.09 -11.35
CA GLY A 153 9.39 5.86 -11.13
C GLY A 153 8.81 5.25 -12.42
N ALA A 154 8.60 6.06 -13.47
CA ALA A 154 8.24 5.58 -14.80
C ALA A 154 9.42 5.11 -15.64
N ARG A 155 10.66 5.29 -15.16
CA ARG A 155 11.91 5.13 -15.92
C ARG A 155 11.90 5.97 -17.19
N ASP A 156 11.31 7.16 -17.08
CA ASP A 156 11.21 8.12 -18.16
C ASP A 156 12.55 8.84 -18.35
N PRO A 157 13.07 8.98 -19.58
CA PRO A 157 14.36 9.63 -19.82
C PRO A 157 14.41 11.09 -19.35
N ASP A 158 13.26 11.76 -19.24
CA ASP A 158 13.19 13.16 -18.84
C ASP A 158 13.32 13.37 -17.32
N ALA A 159 13.36 12.29 -16.53
CA ALA A 159 13.43 12.36 -15.07
C ALA A 159 14.63 13.18 -14.56
N ALA A 160 15.80 13.02 -15.16
CA ALA A 160 17.00 13.76 -14.77
C ALA A 160 16.85 15.27 -15.03
N ALA A 161 16.27 15.65 -16.16
CA ALA A 161 16.00 17.05 -16.48
C ALA A 161 14.97 17.66 -15.53
N ALA A 162 13.90 16.90 -15.22
CA ALA A 162 12.88 17.33 -14.28
C ALA A 162 13.43 17.54 -12.85
N TYR A 163 14.36 16.70 -12.38
CA TYR A 163 15.03 16.93 -11.10
C TYR A 163 15.87 18.21 -11.08
N LEU A 164 16.55 18.54 -12.19
CA LEU A 164 17.31 19.79 -12.31
C LEU A 164 16.40 21.02 -12.32
N GLU A 165 15.22 20.92 -12.93
CA GLU A 165 14.22 21.98 -12.92
C GLU A 165 13.64 22.19 -11.51
N ALA A 166 13.31 21.11 -10.80
CA ALA A 166 12.76 21.16 -9.44
C ALA A 166 13.74 21.71 -8.39
N ALA A 167 15.03 21.76 -8.67
CA ALA A 167 16.07 22.27 -7.77
C ALA A 167 16.37 23.77 -7.93
N ARG A 168 15.71 24.46 -8.86
CA ARG A 168 15.85 25.91 -9.11
C ARG A 168 14.90 26.72 -8.26
#